data_AF-A0A2M7AI75-F1
#
_entry.id   AF-A0A2M7AI75-F1
#
_cell.length_a   1.000
_cell.length_b   1.000
_cell.length_c   1.000
_cell.angle_alpha   90.00
_cell.angle_beta   90.00
_cell.angle_gamma   90.00
#
_symmetry.space_group_name_H-M   'P 1'
#
loop_
_entity.id
_entity.type
_entity.pdbx_description
1 polymer ?
#
loop_
_entity_poly.entity_id
_entity_poly.type
_entity_poly.pdbx_seq_one_letter_code
_entity_poly.pdbx_strand_id
1 'polypeptide(L)' 'RRGIYAQVDIPKGATITKRMLKIVRPAKGIEPRDYDLVLGRKAKVNIKEGEEIRWGKINNAKNVVI' A
#
# COMPACT_ATOMS: atom_id res chain seq x y z
N ARG A 1 7.33 15.05 6.90
CA ARG A 1 6.11 14.29 6.51
C ARG A 1 6.36 12.79 6.65
N ARG A 2 5.31 12.00 6.93
CA ARG A 2 5.35 10.52 7.01
C ARG A 2 4.62 9.97 5.79
N GLY A 3 4.91 8.73 5.40
CA GLY A 3 4.20 8.07 4.32
C GLY A 3 4.21 6.55 4.45
N ILE A 4 3.31 5.90 3.71
CA ILE A 4 3.15 4.45 3.69
C ILE A 4 4.06 3.84 2.63
N TYR A 5 4.86 2.86 3.05
CA TYR A 5 5.82 2.13 2.23
C TYR A 5 5.62 0.64 2.38
N ALA A 6 6.05 -0.12 1.38
CA ALA A 6 6.06 -1.57 1.44
C ALA A 6 7.13 -2.06 2.44
N GLN A 7 6.73 -2.90 3.37
CA GLN A 7 7.62 -3.57 4.31
C GLN A 7 8.26 -4.83 3.72
N VAL A 8 7.64 -5.41 2.69
CA VAL A 8 8.09 -6.60 1.97
C VAL A 8 7.79 -6.42 0.49
N ASP A 9 8.30 -7.30 -0.37
CA ASP A 9 7.87 -7.36 -1.76
C ASP A 9 6.37 -7.73 -1.85
N ILE A 10 5.60 -6.91 -2.55
CA ILE A 10 4.17 -7.10 -2.81
C ILE A 10 3.99 -7.35 -4.31
N PRO A 11 3.71 -8.59 -4.73
CA PRO A 11 3.51 -8.89 -6.15
C PRO A 11 2.20 -8.28 -6.67
N LYS A 12 2.17 -8.02 -7.98
CA LYS A 12 0.96 -7.58 -8.69
C LYS A 12 -0.19 -8.54 -8.43
N GLY A 13 -1.36 -7.99 -8.12
CA GLY A 13 -2.58 -8.74 -7.81
C GLY A 13 -2.72 -9.16 -6.36
N ALA A 14 -1.67 -9.05 -5.53
CA ALA A 14 -1.74 -9.37 -4.10
C ALA A 14 -2.62 -8.37 -3.34
N THR A 15 -3.36 -8.88 -2.36
CA THR A 15 -4.13 -8.07 -1.41
C THR A 15 -3.20 -7.47 -0.37
N ILE A 16 -3.19 -6.16 -0.26
CA ILE A 16 -2.36 -5.43 0.70
C ILE A 16 -2.90 -5.61 2.10
N THR A 17 -2.04 -6.05 3.01
CA THR A 17 -2.35 -6.27 4.43
C THR A 17 -1.50 -5.40 5.33
N LYS A 18 -1.89 -5.27 6.60
CA LYS A 18 -1.18 -4.46 7.60
C LYS A 18 0.30 -4.85 7.75
N ARG A 19 0.60 -6.15 7.65
CA ARG A 19 1.95 -6.71 7.79
C ARG A 19 2.87 -6.38 6.61
N MET A 20 2.29 -6.00 5.47
CA MET A 20 3.04 -5.64 4.26
C MET A 20 3.38 -4.15 4.20
N LEU A 21 2.92 -3.35 5.17
CA LEU A 21 3.03 -1.89 5.14
C LEU A 21 3.79 -1.37 6.36
N LYS A 22 4.70 -0.44 6.12
CA LYS A 22 5.41 0.33 7.16
C LYS A 22 5.21 1.83 6.96
N ILE A 23 5.26 2.59 8.05
CA ILE A 23 5.24 4.06 8.00
C ILE A 23 6.69 4.56 8.10
N VAL A 24 7.15 5.26 7.07
CA VAL A 24 8.53 5.76 6.97
C VAL A 24 8.55 7.28 7.08
N ARG A 25 9.69 7.80 7.57
CA ARG A 25 10.03 9.23 7.58
C ARG A 25 11.49 9.39 7.11
N PRO A 26 11.84 10.46 6.37
CA PRO A 26 10.94 11.38 5.68
C PRO A 26 10.30 10.72 4.46
N ALA A 27 9.07 11.12 4.13
CA ALA A 27 8.31 10.47 3.05
C ALA A 27 7.31 11.43 2.37
N LYS A 28 7.00 11.12 1.09
CA LYS A 28 6.06 11.85 0.23
C LYS A 28 4.91 11.00 -0.32
N GLY A 29 4.80 9.73 0.10
CA GLY A 29 3.74 8.81 -0.31
C GLY A 29 2.38 9.10 0.34
N ILE A 30 1.49 8.10 0.32
CA ILE A 30 0.17 8.19 0.98
C ILE A 30 0.35 8.53 2.47
N GLU A 31 -0.45 9.47 2.98
CA GLU A 31 -0.39 9.84 4.39
C GLU A 31 -0.89 8.70 5.28
N PRO A 32 -0.33 8.53 6.49
CA PRO A 32 -0.79 7.50 7.43
C PRO A 32 -2.27 7.58 7.82
N ARG A 33 -2.92 8.73 7.61
CA ARG A 33 -4.36 8.90 7.85
C ARG A 33 -5.21 8.05 6.89
N ASP A 34 -4.69 7.79 5.69
CA ASP A 34 -5.37 6.98 4.67
C ASP A 34 -4.96 5.50 4.73
N TYR A 35 -4.29 5.07 5.81
CA TYR A 35 -3.79 3.70 5.93
C TYR A 35 -4.89 2.65 5.75
N ASP A 36 -6.04 2.86 6.37
CA ASP A 36 -7.20 1.95 6.30
C ASP A 36 -7.87 1.94 4.93
N LEU A 37 -7.61 2.95 4.10
CA LEU A 37 -8.05 2.96 2.71
C LEU A 37 -7.14 2.09 1.83
N VAL A 38 -5.87 1.92 2.17
CA VAL A 38 -4.91 1.06 1.45
C VAL A 38 -5.15 -0.42 1.77
N LEU A 39 -5.53 -0.73 3.01
CA LEU A 39 -5.79 -2.11 3.44
C LEU A 39 -6.90 -2.78 2.63
N GLY A 40 -6.68 -4.04 2.25
CA GLY A 40 -7.64 -4.85 1.49
C GLY A 40 -7.69 -4.53 -0.02
N ARG A 41 -6.96 -3.50 -0.50
CA ARG A 41 -6.83 -3.24 -1.93
C ARG A 41 -5.82 -4.19 -2.57
N LYS A 42 -5.99 -4.45 -3.87
CA LYS A 42 -5.01 -5.20 -4.66
C LYS A 42 -3.95 -4.30 -5.27
N ALA A 43 -2.72 -4.78 -5.30
CA ALA A 43 -1.62 -4.13 -6.02
C ALA A 43 -1.83 -4.24 -7.54
N LYS A 44 -1.71 -3.12 -8.27
CA LYS A 44 -1.78 -3.06 -9.74
C LYS A 44 -0.48 -3.44 -10.42
N VAL A 45 0.63 -3.29 -9.70
CA VAL A 45 2.01 -3.54 -10.15
C VAL A 45 2.76 -4.28 -9.05
N ASN A 46 3.93 -4.81 -9.38
CA ASN A 46 4.88 -5.28 -8.37
C ASN A 46 5.40 -4.06 -7.59
N ILE A 47 5.40 -4.14 -6.27
CA ILE A 47 5.92 -3.10 -5.37
C ILE A 47 7.02 -3.77 -4.55
N LYS A 48 8.24 -3.26 -4.65
CA LYS A 48 9.37 -3.83 -3.92
C LYS A 48 9.39 -3.39 -2.46
N GLU A 49 10.06 -4.14 -1.61
CA GLU A 49 10.36 -3.70 -0.25
C GLU A 49 11.01 -2.31 -0.25
N GLY A 50 10.56 -1.44 0.65
CA GLY A 50 11.10 -0.08 0.79
C GLY A 50 10.61 0.88 -0.30
N GLU A 51 9.74 0.43 -1.20
CA GLU A 51 9.11 1.27 -2.19
C GLU A 51 7.87 1.97 -1.60
N GLU A 52 7.60 3.18 -2.07
CA GLU A 52 6.45 3.96 -1.64
C GLU A 52 5.14 3.41 -2.21
N ILE A 53 4.10 3.37 -1.37
CA ILE A 53 2.74 3.08 -1.82
C ILE A 53 2.11 4.37 -2.34
N ARG A 54 1.50 4.28 -3.52
CA ARG A 54 0.76 5.37 -4.16
C ARG A 54 -0.59 4.87 -4.65
N TRP A 55 -1.58 5.75 -4.70
CA TRP A 55 -2.92 5.44 -5.22
C TRP A 55 -2.90 4.83 -6.63
N GLY A 56 -1.99 5.30 -7.49
CA GLY A 56 -1.80 4.75 -8.83
C GLY A 56 -1.35 3.28 -8.87
N LYS A 57 -0.69 2.78 -7.81
CA LYS A 57 -0.19 1.39 -7.70
C LYS A 57 -1.20 0.42 -7.10
N ILE A 58 -2.36 0.90 -6.66
CA ILE A 58 -3.38 0.08 -6.00
C ILE A 58 -4.74 0.25 -6.69
N ASN A 59 -5.60 -0.77 -6.58
CA ASN A 59 -6.94 -0.72 -7.15
C ASN A 59 -7.86 0.25 -6.39
N ASN A 60 -8.82 0.84 -7.12
CA ASN A 60 -9.76 1.82 -6.55
C ASN A 60 -10.91 1.17 -5.77
N ALA A 61 -11.30 -0.05 -6.13
CA ALA A 61 -12.32 -0.80 -5.42
C ALA A 61 -11.72 -1.59 -4.25
N LYS A 62 -12.36 -1.51 -3.08
CA LYS A 62 -12.21 -2.55 -2.04
C LYS A 62 -12.86 -3.81 -2.62
N ASN A 63 -12.13 -4.92 -2.65
CA ASN A 63 -12.77 -6.21 -2.91
C ASN A 63 -13.65 -6.51 -1.69
N VAL A 64 -14.91 -6.10 -1.76
CA VAL A 64 -15.96 -6.63 -0.89
C VAL A 64 -16.19 -8.04 -1.39
N VAL A 65 -15.66 -9.02 -0.66
CA VAL A 65 -16.08 -10.41 -0.82
C VAL A 65 -17.48 -10.47 -0.19
N ILE A 66 -18.47 -10.69 -1.05
CA ILE A 66 -19.86 -10.91 -0.69
C ILE A 66 -19.99 -12.33 -0.11
#